data_AF-A0A551ZJD6-F1
#
_entry.id   AF-A0A551ZJD6-F1
#
_cell.length_a   1.000
_cell.length_b   1.000
_cell.length_c   1.000
_cell.angle_alpha   90.00
_cell.angle_beta   90.00
_cell.angle_gamma   90.00
#
_symmetry.space_group_name_H-M   'P 1'
#
loop_
_entity.id
_entity.type
_entity.pdbx_description
1 polymer ?
#
loop_
_entity_poly.entity_id
_entity_poly.type
_entity_poly.pdbx_seq_one_letter_code
_entity_poly.pdbx_strand_id
1 'polypeptide(L)'
;MAETKSLNHKKPKSSHITARPLKLWHDQHRIQEDVQVNIIPLIDVIFCILTFFILGAVGLSRQQAISLDLPKASTATTPMREMLVVSLDDFGQLYVEKQMVTRAQLFEAIKNYHQYSPNGLMVLNASRNASYNEVVGVLDLLRQVGGDRVALATLSGEANNPTLENSNPLPNLPTNSTLPSLPNPLGRN
;
A
#
# COMPACT_ATOMS: atom_id res chain seq x y z
N MET A 1 22.72 -107.75 77.56
CA MET A 1 23.86 -106.79 77.69
C MET A 1 24.38 -106.55 76.28
N ALA A 2 24.48 -105.35 75.70
CA ALA A 2 24.17 -103.97 76.04
C ALA A 2 23.89 -103.26 74.69
N GLU A 3 22.75 -102.59 74.52
CA GLU A 3 22.64 -101.12 74.48
C GLU A 3 23.77 -100.41 73.71
N THR A 4 23.52 -100.11 72.43
CA THR A 4 24.24 -99.06 71.69
C THR A 4 23.24 -98.04 71.17
N LYS A 5 22.82 -97.19 72.09
CA LYS A 5 22.22 -95.89 71.85
C LYS A 5 23.27 -95.01 71.15
N SER A 6 23.18 -94.85 69.83
CA SER A 6 23.97 -93.85 69.10
C SER A 6 23.03 -92.77 68.54
N LEU A 7 23.30 -91.56 69.02
CA LEU A 7 22.53 -90.33 68.92
C LEU A 7 22.13 -89.98 67.48
N ASN A 8 20.82 -89.89 67.27
CA ASN A 8 20.21 -89.13 66.18
C ASN A 8 20.60 -87.65 66.34
N HIS A 9 21.53 -87.19 65.50
CA HIS A 9 22.05 -85.83 65.53
C HIS A 9 20.99 -84.87 64.95
N LYS A 10 20.09 -84.42 65.82
CA LYS A 10 19.10 -83.37 65.55
C LYS A 10 19.85 -82.06 65.29
N LYS A 11 19.96 -81.67 64.01
CA LYS A 11 20.55 -80.37 63.60
C LYS A 11 19.86 -79.22 64.35
N PRO A 12 20.62 -78.24 64.89
CA PRO A 12 20.04 -77.09 65.57
C PRO A 12 19.29 -76.21 64.57
N LYS A 13 18.04 -75.90 64.91
CA LYS A 13 17.17 -74.94 64.23
C LYS A 13 17.76 -73.54 64.44
N SER A 14 18.53 -73.03 63.48
CA SER A 14 19.00 -71.64 63.50
C SER A 14 17.88 -70.72 63.04
N SER A 15 17.27 -70.06 64.02
CA SER A 15 16.41 -68.90 63.81
C SER A 15 17.28 -67.71 63.43
N HIS A 16 17.53 -67.50 62.15
CA HIS A 16 18.07 -66.24 61.67
C HIS A 16 16.95 -65.23 61.50
N ILE A 17 16.98 -64.24 62.39
CA ILE A 17 16.21 -63.01 62.41
C ILE A 17 16.64 -62.14 61.21
N THR A 18 15.63 -61.59 60.52
CA THR A 18 15.65 -60.32 59.78
C THR A 18 16.39 -60.25 58.43
N ALA A 19 15.57 -60.20 57.37
CA ALA A 19 15.38 -58.97 56.61
C ALA A 19 13.99 -59.01 55.96
N ARG A 20 13.09 -58.10 56.35
CA ARG A 20 11.87 -57.83 55.56
C ARG A 20 12.34 -56.95 54.40
N PRO A 21 12.21 -57.36 53.13
CA PRO A 21 12.53 -56.44 52.05
C PRO A 21 11.58 -55.25 52.15
N LEU A 22 12.17 -54.06 52.26
CA LEU A 22 11.48 -52.79 52.29
C LEU A 22 10.64 -52.67 51.01
N LYS A 23 9.32 -52.70 51.20
CA LYS A 23 8.32 -52.28 50.21
C LYS A 23 8.51 -50.78 50.00
N LEU A 24 9.36 -50.40 49.05
CA LEU A 24 9.65 -48.98 48.80
C LEU A 24 9.92 -48.67 47.33
N TRP A 25 9.10 -49.20 46.44
CA TRP A 25 8.97 -48.64 45.10
C TRP A 25 7.48 -48.55 44.85
N HIS A 26 6.92 -47.40 45.22
CA HIS A 26 5.82 -46.86 44.45
C HIS A 26 6.40 -46.68 43.06
N ASP A 27 6.20 -47.65 42.18
CA ASP A 27 6.19 -47.35 40.76
C ASP A 27 4.96 -46.47 40.56
N GLN A 28 5.16 -45.20 40.89
CA GLN A 28 4.41 -44.14 40.27
C GLN A 28 4.77 -44.31 38.80
N HIS A 29 3.97 -45.11 38.08
CA HIS A 29 3.56 -44.67 36.77
C HIS A 29 3.09 -43.24 37.00
N ARG A 30 4.02 -42.29 36.88
CA ARG A 30 3.69 -40.96 36.44
C ARG A 30 2.94 -41.30 35.17
N ILE A 31 1.61 -41.26 35.28
CA ILE A 31 0.76 -41.01 34.13
C ILE A 31 1.46 -39.79 33.55
N GLN A 32 2.27 -40.02 32.52
CA GLN A 32 2.72 -38.98 31.64
C GLN A 32 1.37 -38.54 31.07
N GLU A 33 0.75 -37.56 31.74
CA GLU A 33 -0.42 -36.91 31.18
C GLU A 33 0.13 -36.21 29.95
N ASP A 34 0.07 -36.93 28.82
CA ASP A 34 0.32 -36.35 27.53
C ASP A 34 -0.68 -35.21 27.40
N VAL A 35 -0.19 -33.99 27.62
CA VAL A 35 -0.97 -32.76 27.44
C VAL A 35 -1.26 -32.67 25.96
N GLN A 36 -2.40 -33.22 25.55
CA GLN A 36 -2.90 -33.10 24.19
C GLN A 36 -3.40 -31.68 24.02
N VAL A 37 -2.62 -30.87 23.30
CA VAL A 37 -3.06 -29.54 22.89
C VAL A 37 -4.16 -29.72 21.85
N ASN A 38 -5.39 -29.39 22.22
CA ASN A 38 -6.50 -29.36 21.28
C ASN A 38 -6.27 -28.22 20.27
N ILE A 39 -5.99 -28.57 19.03
CA ILE A 39 -5.80 -27.61 17.93
C ILE A 39 -7.13 -27.05 17.40
N ILE A 40 -8.25 -27.74 17.64
CA ILE A 40 -9.57 -27.37 17.13
C ILE A 40 -9.99 -25.95 17.60
N PRO A 41 -9.89 -25.60 18.90
CA PRO A 41 -10.17 -24.23 19.35
C PRO A 41 -9.19 -23.18 18.81
N LEU A 42 -7.93 -23.56 18.55
CA LEU A 42 -6.91 -22.62 18.04
C LEU A 42 -7.18 -22.25 16.57
N ILE A 43 -7.62 -23.22 15.76
CA ILE A 43 -7.99 -22.99 14.36
C ILE A 43 -9.15 -21.99 14.27
N ASP A 44 -10.14 -22.07 15.16
CA ASP A 44 -11.29 -21.16 15.19
C ASP A 44 -10.85 -19.71 15.47
N VAL A 45 -9.94 -19.50 16.44
CA VAL A 45 -9.39 -18.17 16.75
C VAL A 45 -8.66 -17.58 15.55
N ILE A 46 -7.84 -18.38 14.86
CA ILE A 46 -7.08 -17.92 13.68
C ILE A 46 -8.05 -17.59 12.53
N PHE A 47 -9.07 -18.42 12.30
CA PHE A 47 -10.07 -18.18 11.26
C PHE A 47 -10.90 -16.92 11.52
N CYS A 48 -11.27 -16.68 12.79
CA CYS A 48 -11.95 -15.45 13.20
C CYS A 48 -11.09 -14.21 12.94
N ILE A 49 -9.79 -14.25 13.28
CA ILE A 49 -8.85 -13.15 13.02
C ILE A 49 -8.73 -12.89 11.51
N LEU A 50 -8.54 -13.94 10.71
CA LEU A 50 -8.38 -13.82 9.26
C LEU A 50 -9.65 -13.27 8.58
N THR A 51 -10.82 -13.76 8.99
CA THR A 51 -12.10 -13.28 8.45
C THR A 51 -12.36 -11.82 8.82
N PHE A 52 -12.09 -11.43 10.07
CA PHE A 52 -12.20 -10.04 10.49
C PHE A 52 -11.27 -9.13 9.68
N PHE A 53 -10.03 -9.57 9.46
CA PHE A 53 -9.06 -8.82 8.65
C PHE A 53 -9.50 -8.69 7.18
N ILE A 54 -9.92 -9.78 6.54
CA ILE A 54 -10.43 -9.76 5.16
C ILE A 54 -11.66 -8.86 5.06
N LEU A 55 -12.61 -8.96 6.00
CA LEU A 55 -13.80 -8.13 6.03
C LEU A 55 -13.46 -6.65 6.20
N GLY A 56 -12.49 -6.34 7.08
CA GLY A 56 -11.95 -4.99 7.25
C GLY A 56 -11.25 -4.47 6.00
N ALA A 57 -10.43 -5.30 5.34
CA ALA A 57 -9.71 -4.94 4.11
C ALA A 57 -10.67 -4.67 2.93
N VAL A 58 -11.71 -5.48 2.76
CA VAL A 58 -12.76 -5.27 1.75
C VAL A 58 -13.55 -3.99 2.05
N GLY A 59 -13.80 -3.68 3.32
CA GLY A 59 -14.44 -2.43 3.74
C GLY A 59 -13.67 -1.18 3.29
N LEU A 60 -12.34 -1.18 3.45
CA LEU A 60 -11.49 -0.06 3.06
C LEU A 60 -11.36 0.10 1.54
N SER A 61 -11.36 -1.01 0.79
CA SER A 61 -11.22 -0.99 -0.68
C SER A 61 -12.43 -0.34 -1.38
N ARG A 62 -13.63 -0.38 -0.79
CA ARG A 62 -14.82 0.27 -1.37
C ARG A 62 -14.83 1.80 -1.26
N GLN A 63 -13.96 2.40 -0.44
CA GLN A 63 -13.85 3.85 -0.30
C GLN A 63 -12.93 4.53 -1.33
N GLN A 64 -12.33 3.77 -2.27
CA GLN A 64 -11.32 4.27 -3.20
C GLN A 64 -11.77 4.40 -4.67
N ALA A 65 -13.02 4.10 -4.99
CA ALA A 65 -13.50 4.11 -6.38
C ALA A 65 -14.21 5.42 -6.74
N ILE A 66 -13.49 6.55 -6.72
CA ILE A 66 -13.86 7.63 -7.64
C ILE A 66 -13.38 7.15 -9.01
N SER A 67 -14.33 6.79 -9.89
CA SER A 67 -14.07 6.57 -11.31
C SER A 67 -13.54 7.88 -11.90
N LEU A 68 -12.21 7.99 -11.93
CA LEU A 68 -11.50 9.08 -12.57
C LEU A 68 -11.32 8.70 -14.02
N ASP A 69 -12.32 9.03 -14.83
CA ASP A 69 -12.22 8.90 -16.28
C ASP A 69 -11.35 10.07 -16.78
N LEU A 70 -10.02 9.90 -16.70
CA LEU A 70 -9.07 10.87 -17.27
C LEU A 70 -9.05 10.63 -18.78
N PRO A 71 -9.55 11.55 -19.61
CA PRO A 71 -9.34 11.44 -21.04
C PRO A 71 -7.83 11.51 -21.30
N LYS A 72 -7.25 10.41 -21.78
CA LYS A 72 -5.86 10.36 -22.21
C LYS A 72 -5.66 11.47 -23.24
N ALA A 73 -4.75 12.40 -22.95
CA ALA A 73 -4.32 13.43 -23.88
C ALA A 73 -3.62 12.77 -25.07
N SER A 74 -4.39 12.37 -26.07
CA SER A 74 -3.88 11.96 -27.36
C SER A 74 -3.62 13.21 -28.18
N THR A 75 -2.36 13.45 -28.47
CA THR A 75 -1.87 14.46 -29.41
C THR A 75 -2.56 14.28 -30.76
N ALA A 76 -3.55 15.12 -31.05
CA ALA A 76 -4.00 15.54 -32.39
C ALA A 76 -5.32 16.31 -32.23
N THR A 77 -5.27 17.63 -32.42
CA THR A 77 -6.40 18.50 -32.81
C THR A 77 -7.80 18.03 -32.36
N THR A 78 -8.02 17.95 -31.05
CA THR A 78 -9.39 17.90 -30.52
C THR A 78 -9.91 19.34 -30.53
N PRO A 79 -11.13 19.62 -31.02
CA PRO A 79 -11.71 20.96 -30.88
C PRO A 79 -11.56 21.33 -29.41
N MET A 80 -10.93 22.48 -29.13
CA MET A 80 -10.64 22.94 -27.78
C MET A 80 -11.94 22.90 -26.99
N ARG A 81 -12.20 21.80 -26.28
CA ARG A 81 -13.36 21.70 -25.40
C ARG A 81 -13.07 22.75 -24.37
N GLU A 82 -13.94 23.73 -24.30
CA GLU A 82 -13.94 24.68 -23.20
C GLU A 82 -13.82 23.83 -21.92
N MET A 83 -12.82 24.14 -21.12
CA MET A 83 -12.48 23.40 -19.91
C MET A 83 -12.36 24.39 -18.78
N LEU A 84 -13.12 24.17 -17.70
CA LEU A 84 -12.96 24.92 -16.48
C LEU A 84 -11.92 24.22 -15.60
N VAL A 85 -10.80 24.90 -15.35
CA VAL A 85 -9.76 24.40 -14.46
C VAL A 85 -9.90 25.03 -13.09
N VAL A 86 -10.14 24.19 -12.09
CA VAL A 86 -10.20 24.56 -10.68
C VAL A 86 -8.99 23.96 -9.99
N SER A 87 -8.19 24.77 -9.30
CA SER A 87 -7.03 24.29 -8.56
C SER A 87 -7.26 24.36 -7.05
N LEU A 88 -6.79 23.35 -6.33
CA LEU A 88 -6.77 23.29 -4.87
C LEU A 88 -5.32 23.16 -4.40
N ASP A 89 -4.86 24.15 -3.64
CA ASP A 89 -3.50 24.20 -3.11
C ASP A 89 -3.35 23.40 -1.79
N ASP A 90 -2.11 23.21 -1.35
CA ASP A 90 -1.74 22.52 -0.11
C ASP A 90 -2.38 23.16 1.13
N PHE A 91 -2.64 24.46 1.08
CA PHE A 91 -3.30 25.21 2.15
C PHE A 91 -4.84 25.17 2.10
N GLY A 92 -5.43 24.39 1.19
CA GLY A 92 -6.88 24.31 1.00
C GLY A 92 -7.47 25.52 0.27
N GLN A 93 -6.63 26.32 -0.39
CA GLN A 93 -7.07 27.51 -1.13
C GLN A 93 -7.53 27.13 -2.53
N LEU A 94 -8.66 27.70 -2.94
CA LEU A 94 -9.29 27.43 -4.23
C LEU A 94 -8.94 28.50 -5.24
N TYR A 95 -8.66 28.06 -6.46
CA TYR A 95 -8.37 28.94 -7.58
C TYR A 95 -9.18 28.52 -8.81
N VAL A 96 -9.72 29.51 -9.51
CA VAL A 96 -10.34 29.34 -10.82
C VAL A 96 -9.54 30.20 -11.79
N GLU A 97 -8.99 29.60 -12.85
CA GLU A 97 -8.15 30.32 -13.82
C GLU A 97 -7.04 31.18 -13.18
N LYS A 98 -6.43 30.67 -12.10
CA LYS A 98 -5.38 31.33 -11.28
C LYS A 98 -5.86 32.50 -10.41
N GLN A 99 -7.16 32.79 -10.37
CA GLN A 99 -7.73 33.74 -9.41
C GLN A 99 -8.16 32.99 -8.15
N MET A 100 -7.76 33.49 -6.98
CA MET A 100 -8.22 32.95 -5.72
C MET A 100 -9.71 33.20 -5.57
N VAL A 101 -10.47 32.16 -5.24
CA VAL A 101 -11.91 32.22 -5.03
C VAL A 101 -12.30 31.59 -3.71
N THR A 102 -13.40 32.06 -3.15
CA THR A 102 -14.07 31.37 -2.04
C THR A 102 -14.95 30.23 -2.56
N ARG A 103 -15.37 29.33 -1.66
CA ARG A 103 -16.26 28.22 -2.04
C ARG A 103 -17.60 28.68 -2.64
N ALA A 104 -18.15 29.80 -2.15
CA ALA A 104 -19.36 30.40 -2.70
C ALA A 104 -19.13 30.96 -4.12
N GLN A 105 -18.01 31.66 -4.34
CA GLN A 105 -17.63 32.17 -5.65
C GLN A 105 -17.33 31.06 -6.65
N LEU A 106 -16.72 29.97 -6.19
CA LEU A 106 -16.49 28.78 -7.00
C LEU A 106 -17.82 28.21 -7.51
N PHE A 107 -18.84 28.09 -6.65
CA PHE A 107 -20.15 27.58 -7.05
C PHE A 107 -20.79 28.44 -8.15
N GLU A 108 -20.75 29.77 -7.99
CA GLU A 108 -21.25 30.70 -9.01
C GLU A 108 -20.45 30.60 -10.32
N ALA A 109 -19.12 30.49 -10.24
CA ALA A 109 -18.26 30.31 -11.42
C ALA A 109 -18.58 29.02 -12.18
N ILE A 110 -18.80 27.92 -11.47
CA ILE A 110 -19.16 26.63 -12.07
C ILE A 110 -20.53 26.70 -12.75
N LYS A 111 -21.53 27.34 -12.12
CA LYS A 111 -22.87 27.51 -12.70
C LYS A 111 -22.84 28.37 -13.96
N ASN A 112 -22.12 29.49 -13.90
CA ASN A 112 -21.97 30.37 -15.06
C ASN A 112 -21.29 29.60 -16.21
N TYR A 113 -20.19 28.92 -15.93
CA TYR A 113 -19.51 28.10 -16.93
C TYR A 113 -20.41 27.01 -17.51
N HIS A 114 -21.22 26.32 -16.71
CA HIS A 114 -22.16 25.31 -17.21
C HIS A 114 -23.26 25.91 -18.09
N GLN A 115 -23.69 27.14 -17.84
CA GLN A 115 -24.66 27.84 -18.70
C GLN A 115 -24.06 28.20 -20.07
N TYR A 116 -22.81 28.65 -20.11
CA TYR A 116 -22.11 28.95 -21.37
C TYR A 116 -21.72 27.67 -22.12
N SER A 117 -21.26 26.66 -21.38
CA SER A 117 -20.64 25.45 -21.90
C SER A 117 -21.26 24.22 -21.23
N PRO A 118 -22.51 23.84 -21.55
CA PRO A 118 -23.18 22.70 -20.93
C PRO A 118 -22.47 21.37 -21.19
N ASN A 119 -21.71 21.30 -22.28
CA ASN A 119 -20.87 20.18 -22.66
C ASN A 119 -19.38 20.42 -22.36
N GLY A 120 -19.06 21.36 -21.47
CA GLY A 120 -17.70 21.63 -20.99
C GLY A 120 -17.17 20.51 -20.10
N LEU A 121 -15.85 20.39 -19.99
CA LEU A 121 -15.20 19.49 -19.03
C LEU A 121 -14.71 20.31 -17.83
N MET A 122 -15.04 19.89 -16.61
CA MET A 122 -14.50 20.51 -15.40
C MET A 122 -13.36 19.66 -14.87
N VAL A 123 -12.21 20.28 -14.63
CA VAL A 123 -11.01 19.59 -14.13
C VAL A 123 -10.60 20.19 -12.80
N LEU A 124 -10.53 19.34 -11.78
CA LEU A 124 -9.98 19.67 -10.47
C LEU A 124 -8.50 19.30 -10.44
N ASN A 125 -7.62 20.30 -10.38
CA ASN A 125 -6.20 20.15 -10.11
C ASN A 125 -5.96 20.20 -8.60
N ALA A 126 -5.83 19.05 -7.96
CA ALA A 126 -5.46 19.00 -6.55
C ALA A 126 -3.95 18.92 -6.39
N SER A 127 -3.40 19.72 -5.47
CA SER A 127 -2.04 19.52 -5.01
C SER A 127 -1.91 18.19 -4.27
N ARG A 128 -0.71 17.60 -4.30
CA ARG A 128 -0.44 16.29 -3.74
C ARG A 128 -0.63 16.25 -2.22
N ASN A 129 -0.41 17.37 -1.53
CA ASN A 129 -0.55 17.44 -0.08
C ASN A 129 -1.92 17.97 0.36
N ALA A 130 -2.83 18.23 -0.58
CA ALA A 130 -4.18 18.65 -0.25
C ALA A 130 -4.91 17.55 0.55
N SER A 131 -5.63 17.97 1.60
CA SER A 131 -6.41 17.06 2.42
C SER A 131 -7.46 16.34 1.57
N TYR A 132 -7.56 15.02 1.73
CA TYR A 132 -8.53 14.19 1.02
C TYR A 132 -9.97 14.72 1.17
N ASN A 133 -10.33 15.18 2.37
CA ASN A 133 -11.66 15.72 2.64
C ASN A 133 -11.95 16.98 1.82
N GLU A 134 -10.94 17.84 1.62
CA GLU A 134 -11.08 19.06 0.82
C GLU A 134 -11.22 18.72 -0.66
N VAL A 135 -10.41 17.78 -1.16
CA VAL A 135 -10.48 17.32 -2.56
C VAL A 135 -11.86 16.76 -2.87
N VAL A 136 -12.38 15.86 -2.04
CA VAL A 136 -13.71 15.26 -2.22
C VAL A 136 -14.81 16.34 -2.12
N GLY A 137 -14.72 17.24 -1.15
CA GLY A 137 -15.72 18.29 -0.98
C GLY A 137 -15.81 19.26 -2.18
N VAL A 138 -14.69 19.50 -2.87
CA VAL A 138 -14.66 20.32 -4.10
C VAL A 138 -15.13 19.50 -5.29
N LEU A 139 -14.76 18.23 -5.37
CA LEU A 139 -15.20 17.32 -6.43
C LEU A 139 -16.73 17.13 -6.43
N ASP A 140 -17.33 17.02 -5.25
CA ASP A 140 -18.79 16.95 -5.09
C ASP A 140 -19.49 18.22 -5.57
N LEU A 141 -18.90 19.38 -5.28
CA LEU A 141 -19.40 20.67 -5.73
C LEU A 141 -19.37 20.79 -7.26
N LEU A 142 -18.29 20.30 -7.89
CA LEU A 142 -18.19 20.24 -9.35
C LEU A 142 -19.21 19.26 -9.94
N ARG A 143 -19.37 18.08 -9.34
CA ARG A 143 -20.31 17.04 -9.80
C ARG A 143 -21.77 17.48 -9.68
N GLN A 144 -22.12 18.28 -8.67
CA GLN A 144 -23.48 18.79 -8.48
C GLN A 144 -23.98 19.60 -9.69
N VAL A 145 -23.06 20.27 -10.42
CA VAL A 145 -23.41 21.10 -11.58
C VAL A 145 -22.98 20.43 -12.89
N GLY A 146 -21.76 19.89 -12.97
CA GLY A 146 -21.19 19.29 -14.17
C GLY A 146 -21.52 17.82 -14.39
N GLY A 147 -22.18 17.15 -13.43
CA GLY A 147 -22.53 15.73 -13.50
C GLY A 147 -21.31 14.83 -13.69
N ASP A 148 -21.36 13.96 -14.70
CA ASP A 148 -20.31 12.99 -15.02
C ASP A 148 -19.08 13.61 -15.72
N ARG A 149 -19.12 14.91 -16.03
CA ARG A 149 -18.09 15.61 -16.82
C ARG A 149 -17.06 16.29 -15.94
N VAL A 150 -16.63 15.59 -14.89
CA VAL A 150 -15.67 16.07 -13.90
C VAL A 150 -14.49 15.12 -13.84
N ALA A 151 -13.27 15.65 -14.02
CA ALA A 151 -12.03 14.89 -13.89
C ALA A 151 -11.17 15.44 -12.74
N LEU A 152 -10.42 14.56 -12.07
CA LEU A 152 -9.38 14.94 -11.12
C LEU A 152 -8.03 14.78 -11.80
N ALA A 153 -7.20 15.80 -11.70
CA ALA A 153 -5.80 15.74 -12.05
C ALA A 153 -4.97 16.12 -10.81
N THR A 154 -3.81 15.49 -10.68
CA THR A 154 -2.82 15.86 -9.66
C THR A 154 -1.70 16.61 -10.34
N LEU A 155 -1.24 17.71 -9.74
CA LEU A 155 -0.02 18.39 -10.15
C LEU A 155 1.19 17.52 -9.73
N SER A 156 1.41 16.41 -10.42
CA SER A 156 2.67 15.69 -10.37
C SER A 156 3.57 16.33 -11.41
N GLY A 157 4.55 17.11 -10.96
CA GLY A 157 5.59 17.65 -11.81
C GLY A 157 6.52 16.54 -12.31
N GLU A 158 6.03 15.67 -13.19
CA GLU A 158 6.84 14.87 -14.11
C GLU A 158 5.90 14.28 -15.17
N ALA A 159 5.70 15.02 -16.27
CA ALA A 159 5.36 14.37 -17.52
C ALA A 159 6.58 13.51 -17.89
N ASN A 160 6.55 12.23 -17.53
CA ASN A 160 7.51 11.23 -17.98
C ASN A 160 7.51 11.24 -19.52
N ASN A 161 8.40 12.04 -20.09
CA ASN A 161 8.82 11.88 -21.46
C ASN A 161 9.60 10.56 -21.42
N PRO A 162 9.13 9.44 -22.00
CA PRO A 162 9.98 8.28 -22.15
C PRO A 162 11.14 8.74 -23.03
N THR A 163 12.25 9.09 -22.38
CA THR A 163 13.55 9.18 -23.02
C THR A 163 13.74 7.83 -23.69
N LEU A 164 13.56 7.83 -25.00
CA LEU A 164 14.09 6.80 -25.87
C LEU A 164 15.60 6.86 -25.67
N GLU A 165 16.08 6.04 -24.73
CA GLU A 165 17.47 5.65 -24.58
C GLU A 165 17.90 4.98 -25.90
N ASN A 166 18.24 5.78 -26.90
CA ASN A 166 19.05 5.31 -28.01
C ASN A 166 20.51 5.35 -27.53
N SER A 167 20.98 4.19 -27.12
CA SER A 167 22.37 3.87 -26.92
C SER A 167 23.20 4.24 -28.16
N ASN A 168 23.88 5.40 -28.12
CA ASN A 168 25.15 5.55 -28.81
C ASN A 168 25.97 6.67 -28.16
N PRO A 169 27.00 6.36 -27.34
CA PRO A 169 27.93 7.38 -26.87
C PRO A 169 28.99 7.59 -27.95
N LEU A 170 29.10 8.81 -28.50
CA LEU A 170 30.37 9.41 -28.90
C LEU A 170 30.24 10.94 -28.99
N PRO A 171 31.25 11.72 -28.54
CA PRO A 171 31.16 13.18 -28.46
C PRO A 171 31.45 13.83 -29.81
N ASN A 172 30.59 14.75 -30.26
CA ASN A 172 30.90 15.60 -31.41
C ASN A 172 31.91 16.67 -30.98
N LEU A 173 33.19 16.51 -31.35
CA LEU A 173 34.15 17.61 -31.31
C LEU A 173 33.82 18.62 -32.42
N PRO A 174 33.80 19.94 -32.14
CA PRO A 174 33.60 20.95 -33.18
C PRO A 174 34.85 21.08 -34.05
N THR A 175 34.84 20.49 -35.24
CA THR A 175 35.79 20.79 -36.31
C THR A 175 35.17 21.76 -37.31
N ASN A 176 35.14 23.05 -36.95
CA ASN A 176 35.17 24.07 -37.98
C ASN A 176 36.17 25.16 -37.60
N SER A 177 37.43 24.87 -37.91
CA SER A 177 38.45 25.87 -38.14
C SER A 177 38.19 26.53 -39.49
N THR A 178 37.36 27.56 -39.53
CA THR A 178 37.44 28.58 -40.60
C THR A 178 37.67 29.92 -39.94
N LEU A 179 38.95 30.30 -39.91
CA LEU A 179 39.48 31.60 -39.51
C LEU A 179 38.97 32.72 -40.46
N PRO A 180 39.01 33.99 -40.02
CA PRO A 180 38.21 35.11 -40.52
C PRO A 180 38.54 35.57 -41.95
N SER A 181 37.54 36.16 -42.60
CA SER A 181 37.65 36.87 -43.87
C SER A 181 38.72 37.98 -43.81
N LEU A 182 39.72 37.91 -44.69
CA LEU A 182 40.68 38.98 -44.95
C LEU A 182 40.21 39.83 -46.16
N PRO A 183 40.52 41.15 -46.21
CA PRO A 183 39.80 42.12 -47.03
C PRO A 183 40.22 42.12 -48.50
N ASN A 184 39.29 42.61 -49.32
CA ASN A 184 39.41 42.83 -50.76
C ASN A 184 40.50 43.91 -51.08
N PRO A 185 41.54 43.61 -51.88
CA PRO A 185 42.43 44.65 -52.37
C PRO A 185 41.76 45.42 -53.53
N LEU A 186 41.60 46.71 -53.30
CA LEU A 186 41.15 47.73 -54.25
C LEU A 186 41.90 47.65 -55.59
N GLY A 187 41.16 47.90 -56.67
CA GLY A 187 41.73 48.14 -57.99
C GLY A 187 42.64 49.37 -58.01
N ARG A 188 43.67 49.29 -58.86
CA ARG A 188 44.35 50.43 -59.46
C ARG A 188 45.17 49.95 -60.66
N ASN A 189 44.66 50.16 -61.88
CA ASN A 189 45.10 51.26 -62.74
C ASN A 189 44.18 51.37 -63.97
#